data_AF-A0A8J8K2X8-F1
#
_entry.id   AF-A0A8J8K2X8-F1
#
_cell.length_a   1.000
_cell.length_b   1.000
_cell.length_c   1.000
_cell.angle_alpha   90.00
_cell.angle_beta   90.00
_cell.angle_gamma   90.00
#
_symmetry.space_group_name_H-M   'P 1'
#
loop_
_entity.id
_entity.type
_entity.pdbx_description
1 polymer ?
#
loop_
_entity_poly.entity_id
_entity_poly.type
_entity_poly.pdbx_seq_one_letter_code
_entity_poly.pdbx_strand_id
1 'polypeptide(L)'
;MSEKYRRTDSLAYATGSFKNNLEDIIQRWSDIVISVVDVCPKIIEDIKNIMKNRTSVSSKKTEIMSDLTNLGKILSELEKINAENYGLMIEMDGLDFPLKGPKKMMQLCKDEEEEIGFLQTILRNLSKTMTFIEKGDTEEELLMNSLKSFEDAFNQFQELTNKAIQLFSNIAEELEKEHKKARKYLGIV
;
A
#
# COMPACT_ATOMS: atom_id res chain seq x y z
N MET A 1 13.00 42.54 -13.56
CA MET A 1 12.75 41.45 -12.59
C MET A 1 14.08 40.80 -12.28
N SER A 2 14.56 40.81 -11.02
CA SER A 2 15.87 40.23 -10.71
C SER A 2 15.78 38.70 -10.65
N GLU A 3 16.89 38.02 -10.96
CA GLU A 3 17.01 36.56 -11.02
C GLU A 3 16.57 35.84 -9.74
N LYS A 4 16.72 36.51 -8.58
CA LYS A 4 16.26 36.03 -7.27
C LYS A 4 14.74 35.88 -7.17
N TYR A 5 13.96 36.78 -7.76
CA TYR A 5 12.49 36.71 -7.76
C TYR A 5 11.98 35.56 -8.65
N ARG A 6 12.60 35.35 -9.83
CA ARG A 6 12.24 34.22 -10.71
C ARG A 6 12.50 32.86 -10.05
N ARG A 7 13.60 32.72 -9.29
CA ARG A 7 13.92 31.47 -8.57
C ARG A 7 12.94 31.19 -7.43
N THR A 8 12.42 32.21 -6.76
CA THR A 8 11.49 32.04 -5.64
C THR A 8 10.06 31.73 -6.08
N ASP A 9 9.59 32.28 -7.21
CA ASP A 9 8.29 31.92 -7.80
C ASP A 9 8.29 30.47 -8.29
N SER A 10 9.38 30.04 -8.93
CA SER A 10 9.58 28.66 -9.35
C SER A 10 9.58 27.67 -8.17
N LEU A 11 10.15 28.06 -7.03
CA LEU A 11 10.22 27.24 -5.82
C LEU A 11 8.84 27.09 -5.14
N ALA A 12 8.06 28.16 -5.07
CA ALA A 12 6.70 28.15 -4.51
C ALA A 12 5.73 27.35 -5.38
N TYR A 13 5.86 27.44 -6.71
CA TYR A 13 5.08 26.64 -7.65
C TYR A 13 5.45 25.15 -7.57
N ALA A 14 6.74 24.81 -7.55
CA ALA A 14 7.21 23.43 -7.42
C ALA A 14 6.74 22.79 -6.11
N THR A 15 6.95 23.44 -4.96
CA THR A 15 6.51 22.93 -3.65
C THR A 15 4.99 22.75 -3.56
N GLY A 16 4.20 23.65 -4.15
CA GLY A 16 2.74 23.50 -4.21
C GLY A 16 2.29 22.32 -5.08
N SER A 17 2.91 22.12 -6.25
CA SER A 17 2.61 20.97 -7.12
C SER A 17 2.97 19.65 -6.46
N PHE A 18 4.14 19.56 -5.81
CA PHE A 18 4.57 18.36 -5.09
C PHE A 18 3.64 18.02 -3.93
N LYS A 19 3.13 19.03 -3.21
CA LYS A 19 2.15 18.83 -2.14
C LYS A 19 0.84 18.25 -2.67
N ASN A 20 0.29 18.81 -3.75
CA ASN A 20 -0.95 18.30 -4.35
C ASN A 20 -0.78 16.86 -4.86
N ASN A 21 0.34 16.56 -5.52
CA ASN A 21 0.64 15.21 -6.01
C ASN A 21 0.78 14.21 -4.84
N LEU A 22 1.41 14.62 -3.74
CA LEU A 22 1.54 13.79 -2.55
C LEU A 22 0.18 13.49 -1.91
N GLU A 23 -0.67 14.51 -1.78
CA GLU A 23 -2.02 14.35 -1.23
C GLU A 23 -2.87 13.39 -2.09
N ASP A 24 -2.81 13.50 -3.42
CA ASP A 24 -3.50 12.58 -4.34
C ASP A 24 -3.02 11.13 -4.19
N ILE A 25 -1.68 10.92 -4.17
CA ILE A 25 -1.10 9.59 -3.99
C ILE A 25 -1.48 9.00 -2.63
N ILE A 26 -1.40 9.78 -1.54
CA ILE A 26 -1.77 9.32 -0.19
C ILE A 26 -3.23 8.89 -0.16
N GLN A 27 -4.13 9.67 -0.77
CA GLN A 27 -5.55 9.36 -0.78
C GLN A 27 -5.81 8.04 -1.52
N ARG A 28 -5.31 7.93 -2.76
CA ARG A 28 -5.46 6.72 -3.58
C ARG A 28 -4.85 5.50 -2.91
N TRP A 29 -3.66 5.63 -2.35
CA TRP A 29 -2.99 4.55 -1.61
C TRP A 29 -3.82 4.12 -0.40
N SER A 30 -4.32 5.09 0.38
CA SER A 30 -5.12 4.83 1.59
C SER A 30 -6.41 4.09 1.27
N ASP A 31 -7.13 4.49 0.21
CA ASP A 31 -8.38 3.85 -0.21
C ASP A 31 -8.16 2.37 -0.58
N ILE A 32 -7.06 2.07 -1.26
CA ILE A 32 -6.70 0.70 -1.65
C ILE A 32 -6.22 -0.11 -0.43
N VAL A 33 -5.40 0.47 0.46
CA VAL A 33 -4.94 -0.20 1.68
C VAL A 33 -6.11 -0.56 2.60
N ILE A 34 -7.08 0.33 2.78
CA ILE A 34 -8.31 0.04 3.54
C ILE A 34 -9.03 -1.17 2.93
N SER A 35 -9.14 -1.21 1.60
CA SER A 35 -9.76 -2.34 0.90
C SER A 35 -9.02 -3.66 1.16
N VAL A 36 -7.69 -3.67 1.22
CA VAL A 36 -6.90 -4.86 1.60
C VAL A 36 -7.16 -5.24 3.06
N VAL A 37 -7.14 -4.27 3.97
CA VAL A 37 -7.31 -4.46 5.41
C VAL A 37 -8.71 -4.98 5.77
N ASP A 38 -9.73 -4.63 4.99
CA ASP A 38 -11.10 -5.10 5.19
C ASP A 38 -11.32 -6.52 4.62
N VAL A 39 -10.74 -6.81 3.44
CA VAL A 39 -10.98 -8.09 2.74
C VAL A 39 -10.17 -9.25 3.34
N CYS A 40 -8.92 -9.02 3.74
CA CYS A 40 -8.05 -10.09 4.24
C CYS A 40 -8.60 -10.81 5.49
N PRO A 41 -9.06 -10.11 6.54
CA PRO A 41 -9.66 -10.75 7.72
C PRO A 41 -10.91 -11.57 7.38
N LYS A 42 -11.74 -11.07 6.46
CA LYS A 42 -12.95 -11.78 6.01
C LYS A 42 -12.58 -13.13 5.37
N ILE A 43 -11.61 -13.13 4.44
CA ILE A 43 -11.10 -14.36 3.80
C ILE A 43 -10.57 -15.33 4.86
N ILE A 44 -9.79 -14.83 5.82
CA ILE A 44 -9.23 -15.66 6.90
C ILE A 44 -10.33 -16.31 7.73
N GLU A 45 -11.33 -15.53 8.13
CA GLU A 45 -12.46 -16.01 8.92
C GLU A 45 -13.30 -17.03 8.15
N ASP A 46 -13.60 -16.75 6.89
CA ASP A 46 -14.41 -17.64 6.06
C ASP A 46 -13.73 -18.99 5.80
N ILE A 47 -12.41 -18.99 5.55
CA ILE A 47 -11.64 -20.23 5.44
C ILE A 47 -11.64 -20.98 6.77
N LYS A 48 -11.39 -20.31 7.91
CA LYS A 48 -11.48 -20.93 9.25
C LYS A 48 -12.87 -21.52 9.52
N ASN A 49 -13.93 -20.89 9.02
CA ASN A 49 -15.31 -21.36 9.18
C ASN A 49 -15.62 -22.60 8.31
N ILE A 50 -15.16 -22.64 7.05
CA ILE A 50 -15.29 -23.83 6.19
C ILE A 50 -14.61 -25.04 6.85
N MET A 51 -13.42 -24.83 7.41
CA MET A 51 -12.66 -25.88 8.08
C MET A 51 -13.38 -26.46 9.31
N LYS A 52 -14.13 -25.63 10.04
CA LYS A 52 -14.92 -26.06 11.21
C LYS A 52 -16.24 -26.73 10.81
N ASN A 53 -16.89 -26.27 9.73
CA ASN A 53 -18.24 -26.67 9.35
C ASN A 53 -18.27 -27.31 7.95
N ARG A 54 -17.93 -28.61 7.88
CA ARG A 54 -17.85 -29.44 6.65
C ARG A 54 -19.17 -29.58 5.86
N THR A 55 -20.30 -29.06 6.34
CA THR A 55 -21.65 -29.26 5.75
C THR A 55 -22.09 -28.18 4.75
N SER A 56 -21.38 -27.05 4.60
CA SER A 56 -21.76 -25.94 3.67
C SER A 56 -20.64 -25.49 2.72
N VAL A 57 -19.69 -26.38 2.45
CA VAL A 57 -18.41 -26.07 1.77
C VAL A 57 -18.60 -25.48 0.36
N SER A 58 -19.60 -25.92 -0.41
CA SER A 58 -19.69 -25.55 -1.84
C SER A 58 -20.04 -24.09 -2.10
N SER A 59 -21.03 -23.51 -1.40
CA SER A 59 -21.44 -22.12 -1.61
C SER A 59 -20.43 -21.13 -1.05
N LYS A 60 -19.88 -21.40 0.15
CA LYS A 60 -18.83 -20.56 0.74
C LYS A 60 -17.51 -20.62 -0.04
N LYS A 61 -17.17 -21.76 -0.65
CA LYS A 61 -15.99 -21.89 -1.52
C LYS A 61 -16.05 -20.91 -2.70
N THR A 62 -17.21 -20.75 -3.35
CA THR A 62 -17.38 -19.79 -4.44
C THR A 62 -17.20 -18.34 -3.97
N GLU A 63 -17.74 -17.98 -2.81
CA GLU A 63 -17.58 -16.65 -2.23
C GLU A 63 -16.11 -16.35 -1.91
N ILE A 64 -15.43 -17.26 -1.20
CA ILE A 64 -14.01 -17.13 -0.86
C ILE A 64 -13.16 -17.00 -2.13
N MET A 65 -13.41 -17.82 -3.16
CA MET A 65 -12.68 -17.73 -4.42
C MET A 65 -12.88 -16.38 -5.12
N SER A 66 -14.09 -15.80 -5.03
CA SER A 66 -14.39 -14.45 -5.52
C SER A 66 -13.61 -13.40 -4.73
N ASP A 67 -13.60 -13.49 -3.40
CA ASP A 67 -12.90 -12.55 -2.52
C ASP A 67 -11.37 -12.63 -2.72
N LEU A 68 -10.81 -13.83 -2.87
CA LEU A 68 -9.39 -14.05 -3.21
C LEU A 68 -9.04 -13.44 -4.57
N THR A 69 -9.92 -13.58 -5.56
CA THR A 69 -9.72 -12.99 -6.90
C THR A 69 -9.79 -11.46 -6.82
N ASN A 70 -10.72 -10.91 -6.06
CA ASN A 70 -10.86 -9.48 -5.85
C ASN A 70 -9.63 -8.90 -5.14
N LEU A 71 -9.17 -9.55 -4.07
CA LEU A 71 -7.96 -9.17 -3.37
C LEU A 71 -6.73 -9.15 -4.30
N GLY A 72 -6.62 -10.12 -5.20
CA GLY A 72 -5.54 -10.13 -6.20
C GLY A 72 -5.55 -8.89 -7.10
N LYS A 73 -6.73 -8.39 -7.50
CA LYS A 73 -6.86 -7.16 -8.29
C LYS A 73 -6.48 -5.93 -7.48
N ILE A 74 -6.96 -5.83 -6.24
CA ILE A 74 -6.65 -4.74 -5.31
C ILE A 74 -5.13 -4.65 -5.09
N LEU A 75 -4.46 -5.78 -4.86
CA LEU A 75 -3.00 -5.81 -4.69
C LEU A 75 -2.24 -5.36 -5.94
N SER A 76 -2.71 -5.72 -7.14
CA SER A 76 -2.11 -5.22 -8.39
C SER A 76 -2.34 -3.73 -8.63
N GLU A 77 -3.43 -3.16 -8.11
CA GLU A 77 -3.64 -1.71 -8.12
C GLU A 77 -2.72 -1.00 -7.12
N LEU A 78 -2.55 -1.58 -5.93
CA LEU A 78 -1.64 -1.05 -4.92
C LEU A 78 -0.18 -1.01 -5.43
N GLU A 79 0.25 -2.06 -6.13
CA GLU A 79 1.58 -2.14 -6.75
C GLU A 79 1.84 -0.97 -7.72
N LYS A 80 0.83 -0.59 -8.52
CA LYS A 80 0.94 0.56 -9.44
C LYS A 80 1.05 1.88 -8.68
N ILE A 81 0.21 2.07 -7.66
CA ILE A 81 0.24 3.28 -6.83
C ILE A 81 1.59 3.39 -6.11
N ASN A 82 2.14 2.27 -5.63
CA ASN A 82 3.44 2.23 -4.99
C ASN A 82 4.58 2.62 -5.96
N ALA A 83 4.50 2.19 -7.22
CA ALA A 83 5.46 2.62 -8.26
C ALA A 83 5.35 4.13 -8.56
N GLU A 84 4.13 4.68 -8.62
CA GLU A 84 3.91 6.13 -8.75
C GLU A 84 4.49 6.89 -7.55
N ASN A 85 4.25 6.38 -6.34
CA ASN A 85 4.79 6.95 -5.10
C ASN A 85 6.32 6.94 -5.10
N TYR A 86 6.95 5.82 -5.48
CA TYR A 86 8.40 5.72 -5.62
C TYR A 86 8.95 6.77 -6.60
N GLY A 87 8.29 6.94 -7.75
CA GLY A 87 8.62 7.98 -8.74
C GLY A 87 8.55 9.39 -8.15
N LEU A 88 7.47 9.72 -7.44
CA LEU A 88 7.32 11.01 -6.77
C LEU A 88 8.43 11.24 -5.74
N MET A 89 8.82 10.20 -4.98
CA MET A 89 9.89 10.32 -3.99
C MET A 89 11.27 10.57 -4.63
N ILE A 90 11.54 10.00 -5.82
CA ILE A 90 12.75 10.32 -6.59
C ILE A 90 12.75 11.80 -6.98
N GLU A 91 11.64 12.30 -7.51
CA GLU A 91 11.51 13.70 -7.90
C GLU A 91 11.69 14.64 -6.70
N MET A 92 11.11 14.28 -5.55
CA MET A 92 11.26 15.05 -4.31
C MET A 92 12.68 15.02 -3.74
N ASP A 93 13.41 13.90 -3.86
CA ASP A 93 14.82 13.82 -3.43
C ASP A 93 15.74 14.68 -4.33
N GLY A 94 15.33 14.90 -5.58
CA GLY A 94 16.03 15.75 -6.55
C GLY A 94 15.77 17.26 -6.41
N LEU A 95 14.97 17.68 -5.42
CA LEU A 95 14.69 19.09 -5.19
C LEU A 95 15.94 19.84 -4.69
N ASP A 96 16.07 21.11 -5.10
CA ASP A 96 17.17 22.00 -4.68
C ASP A 96 17.21 22.26 -3.16
N PHE A 97 16.12 21.92 -2.45
CA PHE A 97 16.04 21.94 -0.99
C PHE A 97 15.90 20.50 -0.46
N PRO A 98 16.76 20.08 0.48
CA PRO A 98 16.77 18.69 0.91
C PRO A 98 15.60 18.37 1.84
N LEU A 99 14.76 17.43 1.42
CA LEU A 99 13.80 16.74 2.27
C LEU A 99 14.43 15.45 2.81
N LYS A 100 14.15 15.09 4.07
CA LYS A 100 14.72 13.88 4.69
C LYS A 100 13.83 12.66 4.49
N GLY A 101 12.51 12.89 4.40
CA GLY A 101 11.51 11.83 4.26
C GLY A 101 11.60 11.01 2.96
N PRO A 102 11.83 11.60 1.77
CA PRO A 102 11.77 10.86 0.51
C PRO A 102 12.70 9.65 0.42
N LYS A 103 13.95 9.75 0.91
CA LYS A 103 14.88 8.59 0.92
C LYS A 103 14.37 7.42 1.76
N LYS A 104 13.77 7.70 2.91
CA LYS A 104 13.20 6.67 3.78
C LYS A 104 11.96 6.06 3.13
N MET A 105 11.14 6.90 2.50
CA MET A 105 9.95 6.45 1.80
C MET A 105 10.29 5.59 0.58
N MET A 106 11.32 5.93 -0.18
CA MET A 106 11.82 5.10 -1.28
C MET A 106 12.23 3.70 -0.82
N GLN A 107 12.90 3.58 0.34
CA GLN A 107 13.20 2.26 0.90
C GLN A 107 11.92 1.52 1.28
N LEU A 108 10.99 2.21 1.96
CA LEU A 108 9.74 1.60 2.36
C LEU A 108 8.89 1.14 1.17
N CYS A 109 8.88 1.90 0.06
CA CYS A 109 8.19 1.49 -1.17
C CYS A 109 8.76 0.18 -1.71
N LYS A 110 10.08 -0.04 -1.63
CA LYS A 110 10.69 -1.31 -2.06
C LYS A 110 10.29 -2.45 -1.13
N ASP A 111 10.33 -2.20 0.18
CA ASP A 111 9.91 -3.19 1.17
C ASP A 111 8.41 -3.55 0.97
N GLU A 112 7.55 -2.57 0.67
CA GLU A 112 6.14 -2.78 0.33
C GLU A 112 5.95 -3.53 -1.00
N GLU A 113 6.75 -3.26 -2.03
CA GLU A 113 6.72 -3.98 -3.31
C GLU A 113 7.04 -5.47 -3.12
N GLU A 114 8.09 -5.77 -2.36
CA GLU A 114 8.48 -7.13 -2.01
C GLU A 114 7.35 -7.85 -1.26
N GLU A 115 6.76 -7.19 -0.25
CA GLU A 115 5.69 -7.79 0.56
C GLU A 115 4.38 -7.97 -0.22
N ILE A 116 4.01 -7.02 -1.08
CA ILE A 116 2.86 -7.16 -1.99
C ILE A 116 3.07 -8.36 -2.92
N GLY A 117 4.27 -8.51 -3.49
CA GLY A 117 4.63 -9.65 -4.33
C GLY A 117 4.56 -10.99 -3.58
N PHE A 118 5.00 -11.01 -2.32
CA PHE A 118 4.91 -12.18 -1.45
C PHE A 118 3.45 -12.52 -1.13
N LEU A 119 2.64 -11.53 -0.75
CA LEU A 119 1.21 -11.70 -0.46
C LEU A 119 0.45 -12.20 -1.69
N GLN A 120 0.71 -11.65 -2.88
CA GLN A 120 0.15 -12.16 -4.14
C GLN A 120 0.53 -13.63 -4.41
N THR A 121 1.77 -14.02 -4.08
CA THR A 121 2.24 -15.40 -4.25
C THR A 121 1.49 -16.36 -3.31
N ILE A 122 1.38 -15.99 -2.03
CA ILE A 122 0.62 -16.79 -1.06
C ILE A 122 -0.86 -16.83 -1.43
N LEU A 123 -1.44 -15.72 -1.86
CA LEU A 123 -2.82 -15.63 -2.31
C LEU A 123 -3.11 -16.61 -3.46
N ARG A 124 -2.21 -16.70 -4.44
CA ARG A 124 -2.31 -17.68 -5.53
C ARG A 124 -2.24 -19.11 -5.02
N ASN A 125 -1.36 -19.39 -4.05
CA ASN A 125 -1.26 -20.72 -3.44
C ASN A 125 -2.53 -21.06 -2.65
N LEU A 126 -3.04 -20.13 -1.84
CA LEU A 126 -4.28 -20.28 -1.08
C LEU A 126 -5.46 -20.53 -2.01
N SER A 127 -5.56 -19.77 -3.11
CA SER A 127 -6.58 -19.97 -4.14
C SER A 127 -6.51 -21.37 -4.76
N LYS A 128 -5.30 -21.85 -5.10
CA LYS A 128 -5.11 -23.21 -5.61
C LYS A 128 -5.53 -24.25 -4.57
N THR A 129 -5.05 -24.15 -3.34
CA THR A 129 -5.40 -25.09 -2.27
C THR A 129 -6.91 -25.12 -2.02
N MET A 130 -7.57 -23.96 -2.08
CA MET A 130 -9.02 -23.85 -1.93
C MET A 130 -9.79 -24.59 -3.03
N THR A 131 -9.25 -24.70 -4.25
CA THR A 131 -9.90 -25.50 -5.31
C THR A 131 -9.93 -27.00 -5.02
N PHE A 132 -8.97 -27.53 -4.27
CA PHE A 132 -8.81 -28.98 -4.02
C PHE A 132 -9.54 -29.50 -2.78
N ILE A 133 -10.17 -28.64 -1.99
CA ILE A 133 -10.95 -29.06 -0.81
C ILE A 133 -12.22 -29.76 -1.28
N GLU A 134 -12.11 -31.08 -1.47
CA GLU A 134 -13.20 -31.95 -1.88
C GLU A 134 -13.30 -33.27 -1.07
N LYS A 135 -12.70 -33.33 0.14
CA LYS A 135 -12.93 -34.29 1.26
C LYS A 135 -11.75 -35.22 1.60
N GLY A 136 -10.68 -34.68 2.20
CA GLY A 136 -9.65 -35.48 2.88
C GLY A 136 -8.91 -34.66 3.95
N ASP A 137 -8.33 -35.36 4.92
CA ASP A 137 -7.63 -34.72 6.06
C ASP A 137 -6.28 -34.10 5.63
N THR A 138 -5.67 -34.57 4.54
CA THR A 138 -4.40 -34.03 4.01
C THR A 138 -4.59 -32.68 3.33
N GLU A 139 -5.70 -32.46 2.62
CA GLU A 139 -6.01 -31.17 1.99
C GLU A 139 -6.33 -30.09 3.04
N GLU A 140 -6.90 -30.50 4.18
CA GLU A 140 -7.17 -29.61 5.32
C GLU A 140 -5.88 -29.08 5.96
N GLU A 141 -4.89 -29.93 6.19
CA GLU A 141 -3.58 -29.51 6.74
C GLU A 141 -2.85 -28.54 5.79
N LEU A 142 -2.88 -28.81 4.49
CA LEU A 142 -2.29 -27.93 3.47
C LEU A 142 -2.98 -26.57 3.42
N LEU A 143 -4.31 -26.52 3.54
CA LEU A 143 -5.05 -25.27 3.60
C LEU A 143 -4.70 -24.47 4.85
N MET A 144 -4.65 -25.13 6.02
CA MET A 144 -4.31 -24.45 7.27
C MET A 144 -2.90 -23.85 7.24
N ASN A 145 -1.93 -24.57 6.68
CA ASN A 145 -0.57 -24.06 6.49
C ASN A 145 -0.56 -22.87 5.51
N SER A 146 -1.27 -22.97 4.39
CA SER A 146 -1.38 -21.87 3.42
C SER A 146 -2.04 -20.64 4.02
N LEU A 147 -3.10 -20.84 4.82
CA LEU A 147 -3.82 -19.77 5.51
C LEU A 147 -2.95 -19.09 6.56
N LYS A 148 -2.17 -19.86 7.33
CA LYS A 148 -1.24 -19.30 8.31
C LYS A 148 -0.19 -18.42 7.64
N SER A 149 0.41 -18.88 6.55
CA SER A 149 1.35 -18.06 5.77
C SER A 149 0.69 -16.78 5.26
N PHE A 150 -0.58 -16.85 4.84
CA PHE A 150 -1.34 -15.68 4.38
C PHE A 150 -1.58 -14.68 5.52
N GLU A 151 -1.98 -15.16 6.70
CA GLU A 151 -2.18 -14.34 7.90
C GLU A 151 -0.87 -13.68 8.36
N ASP A 152 0.25 -14.41 8.34
CA ASP A 152 1.57 -13.88 8.68
C ASP A 152 2.03 -12.77 7.71
N ALA A 153 1.89 -12.98 6.40
CA ALA A 153 2.22 -11.97 5.38
C ALA A 153 1.30 -10.74 5.48
N PHE A 154 0.00 -10.95 5.73
CA PHE A 154 -0.93 -9.84 5.92
C PHE A 154 -0.56 -8.97 7.14
N ASN A 155 -0.11 -9.59 8.24
CA ASN A 155 0.36 -8.84 9.41
C ASN A 155 1.63 -8.01 9.09
N GLN A 156 2.56 -8.57 8.32
CA GLN A 156 3.77 -7.83 7.88
C GLN A 156 3.40 -6.65 6.98
N PHE A 157 2.48 -6.86 6.04
CA PHE A 157 1.90 -5.80 5.23
C PHE A 157 1.28 -4.67 6.09
N GLN A 158 0.52 -5.02 7.13
CA GLN A 158 -0.05 -4.02 8.05
C GLN A 158 1.03 -3.23 8.81
N GLU A 159 2.15 -3.85 9.18
CA GLU A 159 3.26 -3.13 9.81
C GLU A 159 3.91 -2.11 8.86
N LEU A 160 4.09 -2.48 7.59
CA LEU A 160 4.65 -1.59 6.57
C LEU A 160 3.73 -0.40 6.29
N THR A 161 2.44 -0.65 6.10
CA THR A 161 1.44 0.41 5.86
C THR A 161 1.36 1.41 7.03
N ASN A 162 1.45 0.93 8.28
CA ASN A 162 1.50 1.82 9.44
C ASN A 162 2.75 2.72 9.45
N LYS A 163 3.91 2.19 9.03
CA LYS A 163 5.14 2.99 8.85
C LYS A 163 4.98 3.99 7.71
N ALA A 164 4.31 3.61 6.62
CA ALA A 164 4.05 4.47 5.47
C ALA A 164 3.22 5.69 5.86
N ILE A 165 2.13 5.50 6.61
CA ILE A 165 1.27 6.59 7.13
C ILE A 165 2.11 7.62 7.91
N GLN A 166 3.00 7.15 8.79
CA GLN A 166 3.86 8.04 9.56
C GLN A 166 4.84 8.80 8.68
N LEU A 167 5.46 8.14 7.69
CA LEU A 167 6.40 8.79 6.77
C LEU A 167 5.71 9.80 5.83
N PHE A 168 4.51 9.48 5.33
CA PHE A 168 3.69 10.39 4.55
C PHE A 168 3.39 11.68 5.33
N SER A 169 2.97 11.56 6.59
CA SER A 169 2.74 12.72 7.46
C SER A 169 4.02 13.57 7.63
N ASN A 170 5.17 12.93 7.84
CA ASN A 170 6.44 13.63 7.99
C ASN A 170 6.83 14.39 6.71
N ILE A 171 6.68 13.77 5.54
CA ILE A 171 7.00 14.40 4.25
C ILE A 171 6.07 15.58 3.99
N ALA A 172 4.76 15.43 4.24
CA ALA A 172 3.79 16.51 4.09
C ALA A 172 4.14 17.71 5.00
N GLU A 173 4.57 17.47 6.23
CA GLU A 173 5.04 18.53 7.13
C GLU A 173 6.34 19.20 6.64
N GLU A 174 7.31 18.43 6.16
CA GLU A 174 8.55 18.96 5.60
C GLU A 174 8.26 19.86 4.38
N LEU A 175 7.41 19.39 3.45
CA LEU A 175 6.96 20.15 2.28
C LEU A 175 6.22 21.42 2.67
N GLU A 176 5.32 21.37 3.66
CA GLU A 176 4.57 22.53 4.13
C GLU A 176 5.51 23.59 4.75
N LYS A 177 6.54 23.15 5.49
CA LYS A 177 7.57 24.04 6.06
C LYS A 177 8.35 24.75 4.95
N GLU A 178 8.77 24.03 3.91
CA GLU A 178 9.49 24.60 2.77
C GLU A 178 8.61 25.50 1.91
N HIS A 179 7.35 25.11 1.67
CA HIS A 179 6.37 25.92 0.95
C HIS A 179 6.12 27.27 1.66
N LYS A 180 5.96 27.26 2.98
CA LYS A 180 5.85 28.49 3.79
C LYS A 180 7.08 29.38 3.68
N LYS A 181 8.29 28.80 3.69
CA LYS A 181 9.52 29.57 3.48
C LYS A 181 9.54 30.21 2.10
N ALA A 182 9.20 29.46 1.05
CA ALA A 182 9.14 29.95 -0.32
C ALA A 182 8.19 31.14 -0.46
N ARG A 183 6.98 31.06 0.12
CA ARG A 183 5.99 32.15 0.09
C ARG A 183 6.44 33.42 0.82
N LYS A 184 7.17 33.29 1.95
CA LYS A 184 7.74 34.44 2.67
C LYS A 184 8.77 35.19 1.83
N TYR A 185 9.61 34.47 1.06
CA TYR A 185 10.59 35.12 0.17
C TYR A 185 9.94 35.88 -1.00
N LEU A 186 8.72 35.52 -1.37
CA LEU A 186 7.92 36.21 -2.40
C LEU A 186 7.14 37.42 -1.88
N GLY A 187 7.15 37.67 -0.56
CA GLY A 187 6.33 38.73 0.05
C GLY A 187 4.83 38.47 -0.04
N ILE A 188 4.40 37.20 -0.21
CA ILE A 188 2.99 36.79 -0.32
C ILE A 188 2.37 36.52 1.07
N VAL A 189 3.15 36.57 2.15
CA VAL A 189 2.70 36.56 3.56
C VAL A 189 3.69 37.34 4.42
#